data_AF-A0ABD6S2M8-F1
#
_entry.id   AF-A0ABD6S2M8-F1
#
_cell.length_a   1.000
_cell.length_b   1.000
_cell.length_c   1.000
_cell.angle_alpha   90.00
_cell.angle_beta   90.00
_cell.angle_gamma   90.00
#
_symmetry.space_group_name_H-M   'P 1'
#
loop_
_entity.id
_entity.type
_entity.pdbx_description
1 polymer ?
#
loop_
_entity_poly.entity_id
_entity_poly.type
_entity_poly.pdbx_seq_one_letter_code
_entity_poly.pdbx_strand_id
1 'polypeptide(L)'
;MEKRKKMQLTCKNMPDNVYEILNEKVSKRNLTEYVVDLVQNQNKDQQLIRVLMDKLNNIESTLEEMKNGSIVVKPEAEKQEETKIDEPTLSEGTIVEAEVIEGGIDESDKEEMDF
;
A
#
# COMPACT_ATOMS: atom_id res chain seq x y z
N MET A 1 40.17 17.94 -19.11
CA MET A 1 40.04 16.46 -19.17
C MET A 1 40.23 15.92 -17.77
N GLU A 2 39.20 15.37 -17.15
CA GLU A 2 39.35 14.70 -15.85
C GLU A 2 40.25 13.47 -16.00
N LYS A 3 41.32 13.41 -15.18
CA LYS A 3 42.18 12.24 -15.12
C LYS A 3 41.37 11.08 -14.54
N ARG A 4 41.04 10.10 -15.37
CA ARG A 4 40.45 8.83 -14.91
C ARG A 4 41.40 8.19 -13.90
N LYS A 5 41.02 8.19 -12.61
CA LYS A 5 41.75 7.48 -11.56
C LYS A 5 41.69 5.99 -11.88
N LYS A 6 42.84 5.36 -12.11
CA LYS A 6 42.94 3.90 -12.23
C LYS A 6 42.96 3.32 -10.82
N MET A 7 42.05 2.41 -10.54
CA MET A 7 42.00 1.63 -9.30
C MET A 7 42.64 0.27 -9.55
N GLN A 8 43.50 -0.19 -8.65
CA GLN A 8 44.10 -1.52 -8.68
C GLN A 8 43.57 -2.33 -7.51
N LEU A 9 43.03 -3.52 -7.78
CA LEU A 9 42.60 -4.46 -6.75
C LEU A 9 43.80 -5.29 -6.31
N THR A 10 44.15 -5.23 -5.03
CA THR A 10 45.23 -6.03 -4.43
C THR A 10 44.65 -7.35 -3.90
N CYS A 11 44.89 -8.45 -4.60
CA CYS A 11 44.28 -9.76 -4.32
C CYS A 11 44.98 -10.57 -3.21
N LYS A 12 45.69 -9.94 -2.26
CA LYS A 12 46.57 -10.68 -1.31
C LYS A 12 45.85 -11.77 -0.49
N ASN A 13 44.55 -11.61 -0.23
CA ASN A 13 43.72 -12.56 0.53
C ASN A 13 42.44 -12.93 -0.23
N MET A 14 42.45 -12.93 -1.57
CA MET A 14 41.25 -13.29 -2.34
C MET A 14 41.04 -14.81 -2.27
N PRO A 15 39.85 -15.28 -1.84
CA PRO A 15 39.53 -16.71 -1.88
C PRO A 15 39.61 -17.27 -3.30
N ASP A 16 40.09 -18.51 -3.44
CA ASP A 16 40.36 -19.11 -4.75
C ASP A 16 39.11 -19.16 -5.64
N ASN A 17 37.94 -19.44 -5.06
CA ASN A 17 36.67 -19.44 -5.79
C ASN A 17 36.32 -18.06 -6.41
N VAL A 18 36.62 -16.97 -5.71
CA VAL A 18 36.39 -15.61 -6.21
C VAL A 18 37.39 -15.30 -7.33
N TYR A 19 38.64 -15.73 -7.17
CA TYR A 19 39.67 -15.54 -8.20
C TYR A 19 39.31 -16.26 -9.51
N GLU A 20 38.86 -17.51 -9.45
CA GLU A 20 38.45 -18.29 -10.63
C GLU A 20 37.31 -17.60 -11.40
N ILE A 21 36.27 -17.15 -10.69
CA ILE A 21 35.14 -16.45 -11.28
C ILE A 21 35.60 -15.16 -11.97
N LEU A 22 36.43 -14.36 -11.31
CA LEU A 22 36.93 -13.11 -11.88
C LEU A 22 37.86 -13.39 -13.08
N ASN A 23 38.70 -14.41 -13.01
CA ASN A 23 39.62 -14.80 -14.08
C ASN A 23 38.86 -15.27 -15.34
N GLU A 24 37.77 -16.02 -15.18
CA GLU A 24 36.90 -16.41 -16.30
C GLU A 24 36.26 -15.19 -16.99
N LYS A 25 35.86 -14.18 -16.20
CA LYS A 25 35.28 -12.93 -16.70
C LYS A 25 36.34 -11.98 -17.29
N VAL A 26 37.59 -12.03 -16.82
CA VAL A 26 38.73 -11.34 -17.47
C VAL A 26 38.96 -11.89 -18.86
N SER A 27 38.92 -13.21 -19.03
CA SER A 27 39.06 -13.86 -20.35
C SER A 27 38.02 -13.36 -21.35
N LYS A 28 36.79 -13.08 -20.87
CA LYS A 28 35.67 -12.54 -21.66
C LYS A 28 35.70 -11.01 -21.84
N ARG A 29 36.76 -10.32 -21.39
CA ARG A 29 36.96 -8.85 -21.43
C ARG A 29 35.83 -8.03 -20.78
N ASN A 30 34.98 -8.64 -19.95
CA ASN A 30 33.82 -8.00 -19.32
C ASN A 30 33.94 -7.91 -17.79
N LEU A 31 35.15 -8.14 -17.24
CA LEU A 31 35.39 -8.09 -15.80
C LEU A 31 34.91 -6.78 -15.17
N THR A 32 35.23 -5.63 -15.79
CA THR A 32 34.91 -4.32 -15.20
C THR A 32 33.41 -4.08 -15.10
N GLU A 33 32.66 -4.43 -16.14
CA GLU A 33 31.20 -4.33 -16.17
C GLU A 33 30.58 -5.25 -15.12
N TYR A 34 31.03 -6.51 -15.07
CA TYR A 34 30.57 -7.48 -14.08
C TYR A 34 30.78 -7.02 -12.63
N VAL A 35 31.95 -6.47 -12.31
CA VAL A 35 32.25 -5.96 -10.96
C VAL A 35 31.38 -4.76 -10.62
N VAL A 36 31.15 -3.85 -11.58
CA VAL A 36 30.27 -2.69 -11.38
C VAL A 36 28.83 -3.14 -11.10
N ASP A 37 28.31 -4.05 -11.92
CA ASP A 37 26.95 -4.58 -11.75
C ASP A 37 26.77 -5.31 -10.41
N LEU A 38 27.77 -6.09 -10.00
CA LEU A 38 27.72 -6.80 -8.71
C LEU A 38 27.59 -5.82 -7.53
N VAL A 39 28.40 -4.76 -7.51
CA VAL A 39 28.37 -3.75 -6.45
C VAL A 39 27.06 -2.95 -6.47
N GLN A 40 26.57 -2.60 -7.66
CA GLN A 40 25.28 -1.91 -7.79
C GLN A 40 24.12 -2.77 -7.31
N ASN A 41 24.12 -4.06 -7.65
CA ASN A 41 23.06 -4.98 -7.23
C ASN A 41 23.11 -5.24 -5.73
N GLN A 42 24.28 -5.41 -5.12
CA GLN A 42 24.40 -5.51 -3.66
C GLN A 42 23.79 -4.31 -2.94
N ASN A 43 24.00 -3.09 -3.45
CA ASN A 43 23.42 -1.88 -2.85
C ASN A 43 21.89 -1.87 -2.97
N LYS A 44 21.35 -2.22 -4.15
CA LYS A 44 19.89 -2.34 -4.36
C LYS A 44 19.27 -3.38 -3.43
N ASP A 45 19.92 -4.54 -3.28
CA ASP A 45 19.44 -5.62 -2.42
C ASP A 45 19.44 -5.20 -0.95
N GLN A 46 20.49 -4.49 -0.48
CA GLN A 46 20.50 -3.96 0.88
C GLN A 46 19.42 -2.90 1.12
N GLN A 47 19.17 -2.03 0.14
CA GLN A 47 18.07 -1.07 0.22
C GLN A 47 16.71 -1.78 0.29
N LEU A 48 16.52 -2.81 -0.52
CA LEU A 48 15.30 -3.62 -0.51
C LEU A 48 15.09 -4.30 0.85
N ILE A 49 16.14 -4.93 1.39
CA ILE A 49 16.11 -5.54 2.73
C ILE A 49 15.72 -4.51 3.77
N ARG A 50 16.28 -3.30 3.72
CA ARG A 50 15.95 -2.22 4.66
C ARG A 50 14.47 -1.85 4.58
N VAL A 51 13.93 -1.64 3.36
CA VAL A 51 12.50 -1.32 3.17
C VAL A 51 11.60 -2.45 3.68
N LEU A 52 11.99 -3.71 3.44
CA LEU A 52 11.24 -4.86 3.94
C LEU A 52 11.25 -4.93 5.46
N MET A 53 12.40 -4.66 6.09
CA MET A 53 12.50 -4.59 7.56
C MET A 53 11.65 -3.44 8.12
N ASP A 54 11.68 -2.26 7.51
CA ASP A 54 10.85 -1.13 7.94
C ASP A 54 9.35 -1.46 7.84
N LYS A 55 8.93 -2.14 6.76
CA LYS A 55 7.55 -2.60 6.60
C LYS A 55 7.17 -3.67 7.64
N LEU A 56 8.06 -4.61 7.93
CA LEU A 56 7.84 -5.63 8.96
C LEU A 56 7.70 -4.99 10.34
N ASN A 57 8.56 -4.03 10.67
CA ASN A 57 8.48 -3.28 11.94
C ASN A 57 7.15 -2.52 12.05
N ASN A 58 6.67 -1.92 10.96
CA ASN A 58 5.37 -1.25 10.94
C ASN A 58 4.21 -2.24 11.19
N ILE A 59 4.24 -3.40 10.55
CA ILE A 59 3.24 -4.45 10.76
C ILE A 59 3.28 -4.96 12.20
N GLU A 60 4.48 -5.18 12.76
CA GLU A 60 4.66 -5.57 14.15
C GLU A 60 4.12 -4.52 15.11
N SER A 61 4.39 -3.23 14.86
CA SER A 61 3.81 -2.13 15.65
C SER A 61 2.29 -2.11 15.58
N THR A 62 1.70 -2.26 14.39
CA THR A 62 0.24 -2.31 14.23
C THR A 62 -0.35 -3.53 14.95
N LEU A 63 0.30 -4.69 14.90
CA LEU A 63 -0.15 -5.89 15.60
C LEU A 63 -0.05 -5.73 17.12
N GLU A 64 1.02 -5.12 17.64
CA GLU A 64 1.14 -4.80 19.07
C GLU A 64 0.12 -3.74 19.50
N GLU A 65 -0.18 -2.74 18.67
CA GLU A 65 -1.27 -1.78 18.90
C GLU A 65 -2.65 -2.45 18.91
N MET A 66 -2.90 -3.44 18.05
CA MET A 66 -4.15 -4.22 18.06
C MET A 66 -4.23 -5.22 19.23
N LYS A 67 -3.09 -5.70 19.72
CA LYS A 67 -3.02 -6.61 20.86
C LYS A 67 -3.18 -5.88 22.19
N ASN A 68 -2.58 -4.70 22.31
CA ASN A 68 -2.66 -3.83 23.50
C ASN A 68 -3.91 -2.94 23.45
N GLY A 69 -4.38 -2.62 22.24
CA GLY A 69 -5.71 -2.14 21.95
C GLY A 69 -6.70 -3.30 21.96
N SER A 70 -7.11 -3.71 23.16
CA SER A 70 -8.52 -4.06 23.35
C SER A 70 -9.34 -3.07 22.53
N ILE A 71 -10.40 -3.52 21.85
CA ILE A 71 -11.37 -2.65 21.19
C ILE A 71 -11.92 -1.68 22.26
N VAL A 72 -11.19 -0.61 22.50
CA VAL A 72 -11.68 0.57 23.18
C VAL A 72 -12.41 1.26 22.06
N VAL A 73 -13.68 0.87 21.90
CA VAL A 73 -14.70 1.81 21.43
C VAL A 73 -14.42 3.07 22.23
N LYS A 74 -13.75 4.06 21.63
CA LYS A 74 -13.54 5.36 22.28
C LYS A 74 -14.95 5.85 22.66
N PRO A 75 -15.32 5.93 23.95
CA PRO A 75 -16.59 6.49 24.32
C PRO A 75 -16.37 8.00 24.40
N GLU A 76 -15.99 8.62 23.29
CA GLU A 76 -15.84 10.06 23.15
C GLU A 76 -15.69 10.34 21.66
N ALA A 77 -16.83 10.24 20.96
CA ALA A 77 -17.05 11.15 19.86
C ALA A 77 -16.98 12.55 20.48
N GLU A 78 -15.92 13.30 20.16
CA GLU A 78 -15.93 14.74 20.36
C GLU A 78 -17.25 15.24 19.79
N LYS A 79 -18.12 15.80 20.66
CA LYS A 79 -19.31 16.51 20.23
C LYS A 79 -18.81 17.61 19.29
N GLN A 80 -18.83 17.32 18.00
CA GLN A 80 -18.81 18.36 16.99
C GLN A 80 -20.03 19.21 17.32
N GLU A 81 -19.80 20.46 17.71
CA GLU A 81 -20.89 21.44 17.73
C GLU A 81 -21.39 21.51 16.30
N GLU A 82 -22.52 20.84 16.06
CA GLU A 82 -23.25 20.93 14.80
C GLU A 82 -23.43 22.42 14.51
N THR A 83 -22.85 22.85 13.41
CA THR A 83 -23.13 24.17 12.86
C THR A 83 -24.63 24.21 12.69
N LYS A 84 -25.33 25.17 13.31
CA LYS A 84 -26.79 25.32 13.18
C LYS A 84 -27.11 25.68 11.74
N ILE A 85 -27.15 24.67 10.88
CA ILE A 85 -27.78 24.74 9.58
C ILE A 85 -29.26 24.59 9.90
N ASP A 86 -30.05 25.59 9.52
CA ASP A 86 -31.51 25.57 9.61
C ASP A 86 -32.03 24.61 8.52
N GLU A 87 -31.70 23.32 8.67
CA GLU A 87 -32.25 22.28 7.82
C GLU A 87 -33.66 21.97 8.28
N PRO A 88 -34.65 21.89 7.36
CA PRO A 88 -36.01 21.54 7.74
C PRO A 88 -35.98 20.18 8.42
N THR A 89 -36.43 20.13 9.67
CA THR A 89 -36.49 18.89 10.44
C THR A 89 -37.43 17.94 9.72
N LEU A 90 -36.88 16.88 9.13
CA LEU A 90 -37.67 15.79 8.56
C LEU A 90 -38.37 15.06 9.72
N SER A 91 -39.66 15.33 9.90
CA SER A 91 -40.50 14.61 10.84
C SER A 91 -40.77 13.20 10.33
N GLU A 92 -40.45 12.19 11.13
CA GLU A 92 -40.83 10.80 10.81
C GLU A 92 -42.35 10.70 10.67
N GLY A 93 -42.82 10.09 9.57
CA GLY A 93 -44.23 9.86 9.33
C GLY A 93 -44.81 8.81 10.28
N THR A 94 -46.09 8.96 10.63
CA THR A 94 -46.79 7.98 11.47
C THR A 94 -47.24 6.78 10.64
N ILE A 95 -46.87 5.57 11.08
CA ILE A 95 -47.36 4.32 10.48
C ILE A 95 -48.83 4.15 10.90
N VAL A 96 -49.74 4.09 9.94
CA VAL A 96 -51.16 3.86 10.18
C VAL A 96 -51.51 2.47 9.63
N GLU A 97 -52.06 1.60 10.48
CA GLU A 97 -52.60 0.31 10.02
C GLU A 97 -53.92 0.56 9.28
N ALA A 98 -53.97 0.22 8.00
CA ALA A 98 -55.18 0.28 7.19
C ALA A 98 -55.89 -1.08 7.21
N GLU A 99 -57.15 -1.12 7.63
CA GLU A 99 -57.95 -2.37 7.65
C GLU A 99 -58.33 -2.86 6.26
N VAL A 100 -58.36 -1.99 5.24
CA VAL A 100 -58.72 -2.36 3.86
C VAL A 100 -57.77 -1.66 2.88
N ILE A 101 -57.11 -2.47 2.05
CA ILE A 101 -56.27 -2.00 0.94
C ILE A 101 -57.11 -2.17 -0.34
N GLU A 102 -57.65 -1.07 -0.86
CA GLU A 102 -58.26 -1.08 -2.20
C GLU A 102 -57.15 -1.04 -3.25
N GLY A 103 -56.85 -2.21 -3.82
CA GLY A 103 -55.94 -2.34 -4.95
C GLY A 103 -56.67 -2.14 -6.27
N GLY A 104 -56.41 -1.01 -6.94
CA GLY A 104 -56.84 -0.74 -8.30
C GLY A 104 -55.80 0.13 -8.99
N ILE A 105 -55.59 -0.09 -10.29
CA ILE A 105 -54.88 0.87 -11.14
C ILE A 105 -55.87 2.02 -11.34
N ASP A 106 -55.48 3.25 -10.98
CA ASP A 106 -56.30 4.42 -11.24
C ASP A 106 -56.54 4.52 -12.76
N GLU A 107 -57.78 4.76 -13.19
CA GLU A 107 -58.10 4.79 -14.62
C GLU A 107 -57.36 5.93 -15.35
N SER A 108 -56.82 6.89 -14.59
CA SER A 108 -55.94 7.94 -15.08
C SER A 108 -54.54 7.44 -15.50
N ASP A 109 -54.07 6.31 -14.96
CA ASP A 109 -52.77 5.68 -15.30
C ASP A 109 -52.84 4.77 -16.53
N LYS A 110 -54.03 4.60 -17.13
CA LYS A 110 -54.18 3.94 -18.44
C LYS A 110 -53.83 4.91 -19.56
N GLU A 111 -52.54 5.22 -19.71
CA GLU A 111 -52.08 5.76 -20.99
C GLU A 111 -52.17 4.65 -22.05
N GLU A 112 -53.03 4.86 -23.06
CA GLU A 112 -53.15 3.98 -24.23
C GLU A 112 -51.80 3.93 -24.98
N MET A 113 -50.96 2.97 -24.64
CA MET A 113 -49.77 2.66 -25.44
C MET A 113 -50.18 1.80 -26.64
N ASP A 114 -50.33 2.44 -27.80
CA ASP A 114 -50.43 1.80 -29.11
C ASP A 114 -49.06 1.16 -29.45
N PHE A 115 -49.00 -0.17 -29.56
CA PHE A 115 -47.84 -0.93 -30.02
C PHE A 115 -48.02 -1.41 -31.46
#